data_AF-A0AAW1HWG7-F1
#
_entry.id   AF-A0AAW1HWG7-F1
#
_cell.length_a   1.000
_cell.length_b   1.000
_cell.length_c   1.000
_cell.angle_alpha   90.00
_cell.angle_beta   90.00
_cell.angle_gamma   90.00
#
_symmetry.space_group_name_H-M   'P 1'
#
loop_
_entity.id
_entity.type
_entity.pdbx_description
1 polymer ?
#
loop_
_entity_poly.entity_id
_entity_poly.type
_entity_poly.pdbx_seq_one_letter_code
_entity_poly.pdbx_strand_id
1 'polypeptide(L)' 'MPVVGLGTYKISLGMVVIPKSVTKSRIIENIDVFDFQLSAEELAYLDSSLLIGYLVYDQVEKLHHKYMLKNPADYENDK' A
#
# COMPACT_ATOMS: atom_id res chain seq x y z
N MET A 1 7.47 -10.76 -9.56
CA MET A 1 7.44 -9.33 -9.91
C MET A 1 8.36 -8.58 -8.95
N PRO A 2 9.35 -7.81 -9.44
CA PRO A 2 10.25 -7.04 -8.59
C PRO A 2 9.51 -5.92 -7.86
N VAL A 3 10.01 -5.47 -6.70
CA VAL A 3 9.40 -4.39 -5.90
C VAL A 3 9.32 -3.09 -6.70
N VAL A 4 10.28 -2.90 -7.62
CA VAL A 4 10.33 -1.85 -8.64
C VAL A 4 9.01 -1.75 -9.42
N GLY A 5 8.43 -2.89 -9.82
CA GLY A 5 7.22 -2.91 -10.65
C GLY A 5 5.99 -2.32 -9.95
N LEU A 6 5.86 -2.51 -8.63
CA LEU A 6 4.78 -1.89 -7.86
C LEU A 6 4.96 -0.36 -7.74
N GLY A 7 6.21 0.10 -7.63
CA GLY A 7 6.55 1.52 -7.61
C GLY A 7 6.20 2.20 -8.94
N THR A 8 6.68 1.64 -10.05
CA THR A 8 6.41 2.12 -11.41
C THR A 8 4.91 2.19 -11.69
N TYR A 9 4.15 1.14 -11.34
CA TYR A 9 2.70 1.12 -11.52
C TYR A 9 2.02 2.31 -10.81
N LYS A 10 2.31 2.53 -9.52
CA LYS A 10 1.70 3.61 -8.75
C LYS A 10 2.04 5.00 -9.29
N ILE A 11 3.29 5.20 -9.73
CA ILE A 11 3.72 6.45 -10.36
C ILE A 11 2.97 6.69 -11.67
N SER A 12 2.74 5.64 -12.47
CA SER A 12 1.97 5.75 -13.72
C SER A 12 0.51 6.18 -13.51
N LEU A 13 -0.06 5.88 -12.34
CA LEU A 13 -1.38 6.35 -11.92
C LEU A 13 -1.38 7.76 -11.32
N GLY A 14 -0.24 8.46 -11.31
CA GLY A 14 -0.08 9.78 -10.69
C GLY A 14 0.04 9.76 -9.17
N MET A 15 0.28 8.61 -8.55
CA MET A 15 0.45 8.50 -7.11
C MET A 15 1.89 8.77 -6.68
N VAL A 16 2.06 9.39 -5.51
CA VAL A 16 3.36 9.51 -4.84
C VAL A 16 3.67 8.21 -4.09
N VAL A 17 4.85 7.63 -4.32
CA VAL A 17 5.30 6.38 -3.68
C VAL A 17 6.34 6.69 -2.61
N ILE A 18 6.15 6.17 -1.39
CA ILE A 18 7.08 6.29 -0.26
C ILE A 18 7.55 4.88 0.14
N PRO A 19 8.59 4.32 -0.51
CA PRO A 19 9.03 2.96 -0.26
C PRO A 19 9.79 2.87 1.08
N LYS A 20 9.28 2.06 2.01
CA LYS A 20 9.97 1.78 3.29
C LYS A 20 11.04 0.70 3.07
N SER A 21 12.30 1.02 3.37
CA SER A 21 13.39 0.03 3.46
C SER A 21 14.49 0.51 4.40
N VAL A 22 15.15 -0.44 5.06
CA VAL A 22 16.38 -0.20 5.84
C VAL A 22 17.60 -0.90 5.20
N THR A 23 17.37 -1.72 4.18
CA THR A 23 18.43 -2.45 3.46
C THR A 23 18.91 -1.60 2.30
N LYS A 24 20.21 -1.28 2.27
CA LYS A 24 20.80 -0.38 1.27
C LYS A 24 20.54 -0.81 -0.17
N SER A 25 20.67 -2.10 -0.50
CA SER A 25 20.40 -2.61 -1.85
C SER A 25 18.95 -2.36 -2.28
N ARG A 26 18.00 -2.58 -1.37
CA ARG A 26 16.57 -2.31 -1.62
C ARG A 26 16.25 -0.83 -1.73
N ILE A 27 16.95 0.04 -1.01
CA ILE A 27 16.76 1.50 -1.16
C ILE A 27 17.14 1.93 -2.57
N ILE A 28 18.28 1.43 -3.07
CA ILE A 28 18.76 1.72 -4.44
C ILE A 28 17.75 1.18 -5.46
N GLU A 29 17.38 -0.11 -5.34
CA GLU A 29 16.39 -0.75 -6.21
C GLU A 29 15.05 0.00 -6.23
N ASN A 30 14.54 0.43 -5.07
CA ASN A 30 13.24 1.11 -4.97
C ASN A 30 13.22 2.54 -5.57
N ILE A 31 14.38 3.16 -5.76
CA ILE A 31 14.49 4.50 -6.39
C ILE A 31 14.63 4.37 -7.91
N ASP A 32 15.19 3.26 -8.39
CA ASP A 32 15.46 2.97 -9.80
C ASP A 32 14.22 2.44 -10.54
N VAL A 33 13.14 3.23 -10.57
CA VAL A 33 11.81 2.82 -11.05
C VAL A 33 11.40 3.46 -12.38
N PHE A 34 12.21 4.38 -12.92
CA PHE A 34 11.85 5.19 -14.09
C PHE A 34 12.21 4.55 -15.43
N ASP A 35 13.16 3.60 -15.43
CA ASP A 35 13.60 2.87 -16.62
C ASP A 35 12.89 1.52 -16.79
N PHE A 36 11.86 1.27 -15.97
CA PHE A 36 11.09 0.04 -15.96
C PHE A 36 9.72 0.24 -16.61
N GLN A 37 9.24 -0.73 -17.38
CA GLN A 37 7.95 -0.66 -18.06
C GLN A 37 7.17 -1.97 -17.86
N LEU A 38 5.89 -1.84 -17.52
CA LEU A 38 4.99 -2.97 -17.31
C LEU A 38 4.28 -3.34 -18.60
N SER A 39 4.11 -4.64 -18.83
CA SER A 39 3.22 -5.14 -19.88
C SER A 39 1.75 -4.92 -19.53
N ALA A 40 0.88 -4.92 -20.54
CA ALA A 40 -0.56 -4.78 -20.34
C ALA A 40 -1.15 -5.87 -19.42
N GLU A 41 -0.62 -7.09 -19.50
CA GLU A 41 -1.04 -8.21 -18.66
C GLU A 41 -0.64 -8.00 -17.19
N GLU A 42 0.57 -7.53 -16.94
CA GLU A 42 1.04 -7.20 -15.58
C GLU A 42 0.26 -6.03 -14.97
N LEU A 43 -0.08 -5.01 -15.77
CA LEU A 43 -0.93 -3.90 -15.34
C LEU A 43 -2.31 -4.40 -14.90
N ALA A 44 -2.98 -5.21 -15.73
CA ALA A 44 -4.31 -5.75 -15.42
C ALA A 44 -4.31 -6.63 -14.17
N TYR A 45 -3.24 -7.40 -13.97
CA TYR A 45 -3.05 -8.21 -12.77
C TYR A 45 -2.85 -7.34 -11.51
N LEU A 46 -2.04 -6.28 -11.60
CA LEU A 46 -1.83 -5.35 -10.51
C LEU A 46 -3.10 -4.57 -10.15
N ASP A 47 -3.85 -4.08 -11.13
CA ASP A 47 -5.14 -3.40 -10.92
C ASP A 47 -6.08 -4.27 -10.09
N SER A 48 -6.26 -5.52 -10.50
CA SER A 48 -7.18 -6.45 -9.84
C SER A 48 -6.76 -6.76 -8.40
N SER A 49 -5.48 -7.06 -8.19
CA SER A 49 -4.96 -7.44 -6.87
C SER A 49 -4.94 -6.27 -5.88
N LEU A 50 -4.55 -5.07 -6.32
CA LEU A 50 -4.49 -3.89 -5.46
C LEU A 50 -5.88 -3.37 -5.11
N LEU A 51 -6.83 -3.40 -6.05
CA LEU A 51 -8.22 -3.02 -5.78
C LEU A 51 -8.82 -3.87 -4.65
N ILE A 52 -8.63 -5.19 -4.71
CA ILE A 52 -9.09 -6.11 -3.66
C ILE A 52 -8.41 -5.76 -2.33
N GLY A 53 -7.10 -5.52 -2.33
CA GLY A 53 -6.35 -5.14 -1.14
C GLY A 53 -6.89 -3.88 -0.46
N TYR A 54 -7.18 -2.83 -1.23
CA TYR A 54 -7.75 -1.58 -0.69
C TYR A 54 -9.16 -1.78 -0.10
N LEU A 55 -10.01 -2.56 -0.78
CA LEU A 55 -11.36 -2.85 -0.29
C LEU A 55 -11.34 -3.65 1.02
N VAL A 56 -10.45 -4.63 1.13
CA VAL A 56 -10.29 -5.42 2.36
C VAL A 56 -9.76 -4.53 3.49
N TYR A 57 -8.76 -3.69 3.23
CA TYR A 57 -8.23 -2.77 4.25
C TYR A 57 -9.29 -1.80 4.77
N ASP A 58 -10.06 -1.17 3.88
CA ASP A 58 -11.15 -0.25 4.25
C ASP A 58 -12.22 -0.94 5.12
N GLN A 59 -12.58 -2.19 4.79
CA GLN A 59 -13.50 -2.97 5.62
C GLN A 59 -12.91 -3.28 7.00
N VAL A 60 -11.64 -3.69 7.06
CA VAL A 60 -10.95 -4.00 8.32
C VAL A 60 -10.84 -2.75 9.19
N GLU A 61 -10.50 -1.59 8.63
CA GLU A 61 -10.41 -0.32 9.37
C GLU A 61 -11.78 0.12 9.92
N LYS A 62 -12.85 0.00 9.12
CA LYS A 62 -14.22 0.27 9.57
C LYS A 62 -14.64 -0.65 10.72
N LEU A 63 -14.28 -1.92 10.66
CA LEU A 63 -14.52 -2.85 11.76
C LEU A 63 -13.66 -2.51 12.97
N HIS A 64 -12.37 -2.21 12.78
CA HIS A 64 -11.46 -1.80 13.84
C HIS A 64 -12.01 -0.59 14.59
N HIS A 65 -12.41 0.49 13.92
CA HIS A 65 -13.07 1.63 14.56
C HIS A 65 -14.36 1.24 15.29
N LYS A 66 -15.20 0.38 14.70
CA LYS A 66 -16.44 -0.09 15.32
C LYS A 66 -16.22 -0.89 16.62
N TYR A 67 -15.12 -1.66 16.70
CA TYR A 67 -14.83 -2.51 17.86
C TYR A 67 -13.88 -1.88 18.88
N MET A 68 -13.00 -0.95 18.48
CA MET A 68 -12.10 -0.23 19.39
C MET A 68 -12.82 0.82 20.23
N LEU A 69 -13.93 1.41 19.76
CA LEU A 69 -14.79 2.29 20.58
C LEU A 69 -15.51 1.58 21.74
N LYS A 70 -15.25 0.28 21.96
CA LYS A 70 -15.92 -0.54 22.98
C LYS A 70 -15.03 -0.90 24.17
N ASN A 71 -13.78 -0.44 24.23
CA ASN A 71 -12.98 -0.65 25.44
C ASN A 71 -13.44 0.36 26.51
N PRO A 72 -14.04 -0.08 27.63
CA PRO A 72 -14.46 0.84 28.69
C PRO A 72 -13.30 1.65 29.30
N ALA A 73 -12.05 1.17 29.17
CA ALA A 73 -10.86 1.89 29.64
C ALA A 73 -10.46 3.09 28.76
N ASP A 74 -10.93 3.15 27.50
CA ASP A 74 -10.61 4.28 26.62
C ASP A 74 -11.45 5.53 26.98
N TYR A 75 -12.61 5.35 27.64
CA TYR A 75 -13.43 6.45 28.17
C TYR A 75 -12.84 7.09 29.45
N GLU A 76 -11.91 6.42 30.14
CA GLU A 76 -11.28 6.97 31.35
C GLU A 76 -10.15 7.96 31.01
N ASN A 77 -9.59 7.90 29.81
CA ASN A 77 -8.49 8.76 29.37
C ASN A 77 -8.95 10.12 28.78
N ASP A 78 -10.26 10.28 28.57
CA ASP A 78 -10.91 11.50 28.07
C ASP A 78 -11.53 12.36 29.21
N LYS A 79 -11.28 12.03 30.48
CA LYS A 79 -11.69 12.82 31.66
C LYS A 79 -10.56 13.66 32.24
#